data_AF-D9R1U3-F1
#
_entry.id   AF-D9R1U3-F1
#
_cell.length_a   1.000
_cell.length_b   1.000
_cell.length_c   1.000
_cell.angle_alpha   90.00
_cell.angle_beta   90.00
_cell.angle_gamma   90.00
#
_symmetry.space_group_name_H-M   'P 1'
#
loop_
_entity.id
_entity.type
_entity.pdbx_description
1 polymer ?
#
loop_
_entity_poly.entity_id
_entity_poly.type
_entity_poly.pdbx_seq_one_letter_code
_entity_poly.pdbx_strand_id
1 'polypeptide(L)'
;MAELDKKRNTDVPGSIAGYYYQILLACKEISRYGEVEEVGVETGADVNVVSISKDIVNIEAKLHQGNFGKEAEDIVKTIYNFYTAYNKDIKKLIFTTNTSPTRECKDFFNNWGNNGNEERYIKECILRKSVEGKCKKEFEEFCNDPLIKSRAKIDGKKNIDLLIEETLDMAGKYKYDDYAVINPNIEYKDFIGLLKFSFESMKKQDLISEIRNKIKKNIETTILKLSMKPLEADEYDLIINKMIDCFLEVILLNSQNKSNLRVKSKEYIKIIQNYQTIEDKHISKYQIFSCIQSMQEEEEDILKDIRNRALTKEIDILEENYKCVQQMILSKIADSDGYESFAHTFKLKTNGSSGVSEILIKIIYILSIMMTKEHIKIADIEIIFQQGINNIKLQNFIECSYKKSFSSAYRRMEDIVGELISKYQQESSINENQIFIIDADYKNNEKPCDNINLRPEVYDITQSDENYNDFLMFCCMNYKCTKCLDINDEVDYNKFKNGGGNLCKRI
;
A
#
# COMPACT_ATOMS: atom_id res chain seq x y z
N MET A 1 -7.66 -14.35 -11.54
CA MET A 1 -6.55 -14.40 -10.57
C MET A 1 -5.88 -15.74 -10.76
N ALA A 2 -4.56 -15.86 -10.57
CA ALA A 2 -4.03 -17.17 -10.18
C ALA A 2 -4.94 -17.70 -9.07
N GLU A 3 -5.32 -18.98 -9.10
CA GLU A 3 -5.82 -19.59 -7.87
C GLU A 3 -4.81 -19.21 -6.80
N LEU A 4 -5.29 -18.54 -5.74
CA LEU A 4 -4.50 -18.23 -4.57
C LEU A 4 -3.83 -19.53 -4.17
N ASP A 5 -2.56 -19.66 -4.52
CA ASP A 5 -1.78 -20.86 -4.27
C ASP A 5 -1.66 -20.91 -2.74
N LYS A 6 -2.54 -21.70 -2.10
CA LYS A 6 -2.70 -21.79 -0.65
C LYS A 6 -1.42 -22.23 0.07
N LYS A 7 -0.34 -22.51 -0.67
CA LYS A 7 0.99 -22.87 -0.19
C LYS A 7 2.05 -21.77 -0.30
N ARG A 8 1.77 -20.64 -0.97
CA ARG A 8 2.58 -19.44 -0.82
C ARG A 8 2.09 -18.68 0.39
N ASN A 9 2.77 -18.85 1.51
CA ASN A 9 2.66 -17.97 2.67
C ASN A 9 3.26 -16.61 2.24
N THR A 10 2.53 -15.84 1.45
CA THR A 10 2.80 -14.41 1.34
C THR A 10 2.23 -13.83 2.63
N ASP A 11 3.10 -13.50 3.57
CA ASP A 11 2.76 -12.62 4.68
C ASP A 11 2.35 -11.25 4.08
N VAL A 12 1.07 -11.11 3.71
CA VAL A 12 0.49 -9.89 3.11
C VAL A 12 0.13 -8.95 4.26
N PRO A 13 1.08 -8.07 4.64
CA PRO A 13 0.90 -6.63 4.42
C PRO A 13 2.09 -5.98 3.67
N GLY A 14 3.23 -6.67 3.54
CA GLY A 14 4.46 -6.14 2.91
C GLY A 14 4.49 -6.21 1.37
N SER A 15 3.56 -6.91 0.73
CA SER A 15 3.64 -7.27 -0.70
C SER A 15 2.89 -6.34 -1.66
N ILE A 16 1.88 -5.58 -1.21
CA ILE A 16 1.04 -4.78 -2.13
C ILE A 16 1.68 -3.43 -2.47
N ALA A 17 2.12 -2.67 -1.47
CA ALA A 17 2.80 -1.38 -1.70
C ALA A 17 4.15 -1.55 -2.44
N GLY A 18 4.89 -2.63 -2.11
CA GLY A 18 6.11 -2.99 -2.84
C GLY A 18 5.84 -3.28 -4.31
N TYR A 19 4.79 -4.04 -4.61
CA TYR A 19 4.39 -4.37 -5.97
C TYR A 19 3.90 -3.15 -6.77
N TYR A 20 3.13 -2.25 -6.13
CA TYR A 20 2.76 -0.97 -6.72
C TYR A 20 3.97 -0.12 -7.08
N TYR A 21 4.94 -0.04 -6.16
CA TYR A 21 6.19 0.68 -6.38
C TYR A 21 6.95 0.16 -7.60
N GLN A 22 6.97 -1.17 -7.79
CA GLN A 22 7.55 -1.81 -8.97
C GLN A 22 6.82 -1.40 -10.26
N ILE A 23 5.48 -1.42 -10.27
CA ILE A 23 4.69 -0.98 -11.43
C ILE A 23 4.92 0.50 -11.75
N LEU A 24 4.96 1.37 -10.73
CA LEU A 24 5.27 2.79 -10.96
C LEU A 24 6.69 3.00 -11.49
N LEU A 25 7.67 2.25 -10.99
CA LEU A 25 9.02 2.27 -11.56
C LEU A 25 9.01 1.82 -13.01
N ALA A 26 8.26 0.77 -13.35
CA ALA A 26 8.10 0.32 -14.72
C ALA A 26 7.45 1.38 -15.62
N CYS A 27 6.44 2.09 -15.12
CA CYS A 27 5.83 3.25 -15.80
C CYS A 27 6.85 4.38 -16.00
N LYS A 28 7.70 4.65 -15.00
CA LYS A 28 8.77 5.64 -15.08
C LYS A 28 9.78 5.30 -16.16
N GLU A 29 10.15 4.03 -16.28
CA GLU A 29 11.14 3.61 -17.27
C GLU A 29 10.54 3.53 -18.69
N ILE A 30 9.34 2.97 -18.88
CA ILE A 30 8.73 2.87 -20.22
C ILE A 30 8.40 4.25 -20.81
N SER A 31 8.15 5.25 -19.96
CA SER A 31 7.86 6.62 -20.38
C SER A 31 9.08 7.39 -20.92
N ARG A 32 10.30 6.82 -20.83
CA ARG A 32 11.52 7.40 -21.41
C ARG A 32 11.55 7.19 -22.94
N TYR A 33 10.66 7.90 -23.63
CA TYR A 33 10.45 7.74 -25.06
C TYR A 33 11.71 8.08 -25.88
N GLY A 34 12.06 7.16 -26.79
CA GLY A 34 13.26 7.23 -27.62
C GLY A 34 14.52 6.65 -26.97
N GLU A 35 14.42 6.13 -25.74
CA GLU A 35 15.53 5.47 -25.04
C GLU A 35 15.21 4.00 -24.74
N VAL A 36 13.96 3.73 -24.35
CA VAL A 36 13.48 2.42 -23.91
C VAL A 36 12.62 1.77 -24.99
N GLU A 37 12.85 0.49 -25.24
CA GLU A 37 12.08 -0.32 -26.19
C GLU A 37 10.98 -1.11 -25.49
N GLU A 38 11.30 -1.77 -24.38
CA GLU A 38 10.34 -2.58 -23.63
C GLU A 38 10.70 -2.66 -22.14
N VAL A 39 9.68 -2.83 -21.30
CA VAL A 39 9.81 -2.96 -19.85
C VAL A 39 8.96 -4.12 -19.37
N GLY A 40 9.53 -4.96 -18.52
CA GLY A 40 8.82 -6.03 -17.82
C GLY A 40 8.84 -5.83 -16.31
N VAL A 41 7.81 -6.36 -15.65
CA VAL A 41 7.70 -6.46 -14.19
C VAL A 41 7.70 -7.95 -13.84
N GLU A 42 8.45 -8.33 -12.79
CA GLU A 42 8.65 -9.74 -12.39
C GLU A 42 9.23 -10.66 -13.49
N THR A 43 9.91 -10.09 -14.50
CA THR A 43 10.53 -10.85 -15.61
C THR A 43 12.01 -11.05 -15.38
N GLY A 44 12.35 -11.73 -14.28
CA GLY A 44 13.72 -12.04 -13.84
C GLY A 44 14.34 -11.04 -12.86
N ALA A 45 13.72 -9.87 -12.69
CA ALA A 45 13.95 -8.90 -11.62
C ALA A 45 12.61 -8.24 -11.30
N ASP A 46 12.55 -7.46 -10.22
CA ASP A 46 11.35 -6.67 -9.91
C ASP A 46 10.92 -5.79 -11.10
N VAL A 47 11.86 -5.06 -11.73
CA VAL A 47 11.66 -4.37 -13.01
C VAL A 47 12.83 -4.63 -13.95
N ASN A 48 12.54 -5.00 -15.20
CA ASN A 48 13.51 -5.27 -16.26
C ASN A 48 13.28 -4.28 -17.42
N VAL A 49 14.30 -3.51 -17.78
CA VAL A 49 14.24 -2.49 -18.83
C VAL A 49 15.16 -2.88 -19.97
N VAL A 50 14.64 -2.86 -21.18
CA VAL A 50 15.40 -3.09 -22.41
C VAL A 50 15.46 -1.79 -23.21
N SER A 51 16.66 -1.29 -23.45
CA SER A 51 16.86 -0.10 -24.28
C SER A 51 16.65 -0.41 -25.77
N ILE A 52 16.55 0.64 -26.59
CA ILE A 52 16.54 0.49 -28.06
C ILE A 52 17.86 -0.14 -28.57
N SER A 53 18.97 0.08 -27.87
CA SER A 53 20.26 -0.58 -28.15
C SER A 53 20.33 -2.05 -27.70
N LYS A 54 19.24 -2.61 -27.16
CA LYS A 54 19.14 -3.96 -26.60
C LYS A 54 19.94 -4.19 -25.32
N ASP A 55 20.39 -3.12 -24.66
CA ASP A 55 21.02 -3.20 -23.35
C ASP A 55 19.95 -3.45 -22.28
N ILE A 56 20.27 -4.34 -21.32
CA ILE A 56 19.36 -4.70 -20.23
C ILE A 56 19.76 -4.00 -18.93
N VAL A 57 18.78 -3.40 -18.27
CA VAL A 57 18.89 -2.88 -16.90
C VAL A 57 17.91 -3.64 -16.01
N ASN A 58 18.43 -4.28 -14.96
CA ASN A 58 17.60 -4.89 -13.92
C ASN A 58 17.53 -3.97 -12.70
N ILE A 59 16.34 -3.81 -12.17
CA ILE A 59 16.06 -2.99 -10.99
C ILE A 59 15.37 -3.88 -9.97
N GLU A 60 15.92 -3.92 -8.76
CA GLU A 60 15.30 -4.52 -7.59
C GLU A 60 14.84 -3.39 -6.66
N ALA A 61 13.58 -3.44 -6.27
CA ALA A 61 12.86 -2.32 -5.69
C ALA A 61 12.27 -2.71 -4.33
N LYS A 62 12.68 -2.02 -3.27
CA LYS A 62 12.29 -2.36 -1.89
C LYS A 62 11.77 -1.13 -1.14
N LEU A 63 10.60 -1.23 -0.53
CA LEU A 63 10.05 -0.20 0.36
C LEU A 63 10.16 -0.65 1.82
N HIS A 64 10.81 0.15 2.66
CA HIS A 64 11.07 -0.18 4.06
C HIS A 64 10.74 0.99 4.99
N GLN A 65 10.53 0.65 6.27
CA GLN A 65 10.39 1.61 7.36
C GLN A 65 11.75 1.98 7.96
N GLY A 66 12.69 1.04 7.98
CA GLY A 66 14.01 1.18 8.59
C GLY A 66 15.14 1.39 7.59
N ASN A 67 16.24 1.95 8.09
CA ASN A 67 17.48 2.08 7.34
C ASN A 67 18.16 0.73 7.12
N PHE A 68 18.91 0.62 6.03
CA PHE A 68 19.60 -0.60 5.65
C PHE A 68 21.04 -0.66 6.15
N GLY A 69 21.38 -1.72 6.90
CA GLY A 69 22.77 -2.09 7.11
C GLY A 69 23.31 -2.93 5.95
N LYS A 70 24.64 -3.09 5.88
CA LYS A 70 25.31 -3.98 4.90
C LYS A 70 24.83 -5.44 4.96
N GLU A 71 24.38 -5.90 6.12
CA GLU A 71 23.95 -7.30 6.34
C GLU A 71 22.43 -7.47 6.26
N ALA A 72 21.70 -6.43 5.87
CA ALA A 72 20.26 -6.53 5.71
C ALA A 72 19.90 -7.57 4.64
N GLU A 73 18.92 -8.42 4.96
CA GLU A 73 18.60 -9.59 4.15
C GLU A 73 18.23 -9.22 2.71
N ASP A 74 17.51 -8.11 2.49
CA ASP A 74 17.13 -7.68 1.15
C ASP A 74 18.34 -7.31 0.28
N ILE A 75 19.35 -6.65 0.85
CA ILE A 75 20.57 -6.31 0.11
C ILE A 75 21.34 -7.59 -0.23
N VAL A 76 21.54 -8.45 0.77
CA VAL A 76 22.25 -9.73 0.61
C VAL A 76 21.58 -10.60 -0.45
N LYS A 77 20.25 -10.73 -0.40
CA LYS A 77 19.44 -11.48 -1.36
C LYS A 77 19.47 -10.85 -2.75
N THR A 78 19.39 -9.52 -2.84
CA THR A 78 19.45 -8.81 -4.14
C THR A 78 20.79 -9.06 -4.83
N ILE A 79 21.90 -8.92 -4.11
CA ILE A 79 23.24 -9.16 -4.65
C ILE A 79 23.36 -10.60 -5.17
N TYR A 80 22.91 -11.59 -4.38
CA TYR A 80 22.91 -12.99 -4.80
C TYR A 80 22.04 -13.22 -6.06
N ASN A 81 20.83 -12.67 -6.10
CA ASN A 81 19.93 -12.81 -7.24
C ASN A 81 20.52 -12.17 -8.50
N PHE A 82 21.04 -10.95 -8.40
CA PHE A 82 21.71 -10.27 -9.51
C PHE A 82 22.93 -11.03 -10.01
N TYR A 83 23.76 -11.55 -9.11
CA TYR A 83 24.94 -12.32 -9.48
C TYR A 83 24.56 -13.61 -10.20
N THR A 84 23.58 -14.36 -9.68
CA THR A 84 23.17 -15.64 -10.26
C THR A 84 22.35 -15.51 -11.54
N ALA A 85 21.58 -14.43 -11.70
CA ALA A 85 20.79 -14.15 -12.90
C ALA A 85 21.59 -13.42 -14.00
N TYR A 86 22.84 -13.04 -13.75
CA TYR A 86 23.63 -12.28 -14.70
C TYR A 86 23.82 -13.00 -16.05
N ASN A 87 23.67 -12.24 -17.13
CA ASN A 87 24.03 -12.59 -18.50
C ASN A 87 24.70 -11.39 -19.17
N LYS A 88 25.38 -11.63 -20.31
CA LYS A 88 26.23 -10.64 -21.00
C LYS A 88 25.49 -9.41 -21.54
N ASP A 89 24.16 -9.49 -21.67
CA ASP A 89 23.33 -8.40 -22.19
C ASP A 89 22.96 -7.38 -21.07
N ILE A 90 23.19 -7.74 -19.80
CA ILE A 90 22.96 -6.86 -18.65
C ILE A 90 24.09 -5.82 -18.57
N LYS A 91 23.72 -4.55 -18.68
CA LYS A 91 24.63 -3.39 -18.52
C LYS A 91 24.56 -2.73 -17.16
N LYS A 92 23.48 -2.97 -16.40
CA LYS A 92 23.30 -2.34 -15.10
C LYS A 92 22.37 -3.12 -14.20
N LEU A 93 22.71 -3.15 -12.92
CA LEU A 93 21.98 -3.78 -11.84
C LEU A 93 21.72 -2.73 -10.78
N ILE A 94 20.46 -2.42 -10.48
CA ILE A 94 20.10 -1.31 -9.58
C ILE A 94 19.32 -1.85 -8.41
N PHE A 95 19.83 -1.68 -7.20
CA PHE A 95 19.02 -1.77 -5.99
C PHE A 95 18.48 -0.38 -5.64
N THR A 96 17.17 -0.24 -5.46
CA THR A 96 16.55 1.03 -5.10
C THR A 96 15.59 0.90 -3.92
N THR A 97 15.66 1.87 -3.01
CA THR A 97 14.80 1.92 -1.83
C THR A 97 14.53 3.35 -1.35
N ASN A 98 13.45 3.52 -0.58
CA ASN A 98 13.08 4.80 0.03
C ASN A 98 13.96 5.17 1.22
N THR A 99 14.58 4.23 1.92
CA THR A 99 15.31 4.52 3.16
C THR A 99 16.79 4.82 2.91
N SER A 100 17.49 5.28 3.94
CA SER A 100 18.94 5.52 3.90
C SER A 100 19.71 4.27 4.32
N PRO A 101 21.01 4.16 4.00
CA PRO A 101 21.89 3.26 4.73
C PRO A 101 21.97 3.65 6.20
N THR A 102 22.27 2.70 7.08
CA THR A 102 22.66 3.03 8.46
C THR A 102 23.91 3.91 8.46
N ARG A 103 24.07 4.71 9.52
CA ARG A 103 25.17 5.69 9.62
C ARG A 103 26.54 5.06 9.37
N GLU A 104 26.77 3.86 9.89
CA GLU A 104 28.02 3.12 9.79
C GLU A 104 28.29 2.58 8.37
N CYS A 105 27.24 2.32 7.59
CA CYS A 105 27.34 1.76 6.24
C CYS A 105 27.29 2.85 5.14
N LYS A 106 27.04 4.11 5.51
CA LYS A 106 26.82 5.19 4.56
C LYS A 106 28.02 5.42 3.64
N ASP A 107 29.23 5.48 4.20
CA ASP A 107 30.45 5.69 3.41
C ASP A 107 30.76 4.50 2.50
N PHE A 108 30.47 3.28 2.97
CA PHE A 108 30.64 2.07 2.17
C PHE A 108 29.78 2.11 0.90
N PHE A 109 28.48 2.39 1.02
CA PHE A 109 27.59 2.43 -0.15
C PHE A 109 27.80 3.67 -1.02
N ASN A 110 28.12 4.82 -0.44
CA ASN A 110 28.37 6.05 -1.21
C ASN A 110 29.64 5.97 -2.07
N ASN A 111 30.66 5.26 -1.59
CA ASN A 111 31.93 5.08 -2.28
C ASN A 111 32.03 3.71 -2.99
N TRP A 112 30.89 3.07 -3.27
CA TRP A 112 30.85 1.76 -3.93
C TRP A 112 31.69 1.73 -5.22
N GLY A 113 32.56 0.73 -5.33
CA GLY A 113 33.49 0.53 -6.45
C GLY A 113 34.87 1.16 -6.23
N ASN A 114 35.06 1.93 -5.15
CA ASN A 114 36.30 2.63 -4.83
C ASN A 114 36.89 2.28 -3.46
N ASN A 115 36.24 1.43 -2.66
CA ASN A 115 36.66 1.14 -1.28
C ASN A 115 37.61 -0.05 -1.16
N GLY A 116 37.71 -0.91 -2.19
CA GLY A 116 38.57 -2.09 -2.22
C GLY A 116 38.05 -3.31 -1.43
N ASN A 117 36.90 -3.19 -0.76
CA ASN A 117 36.29 -4.24 0.06
C ASN A 117 35.02 -4.85 -0.59
N GLU A 118 34.62 -4.37 -1.75
CA GLU A 118 33.38 -4.75 -2.43
C GLU A 118 33.38 -6.21 -2.86
N GLU A 119 34.50 -6.72 -3.39
CA GLU A 119 34.61 -8.14 -3.81
C GLU A 119 34.39 -9.07 -2.63
N ARG A 120 35.04 -8.79 -1.50
CA ARG A 120 34.87 -9.55 -0.26
C ARG A 120 33.41 -9.52 0.18
N TYR A 121 32.80 -8.34 0.22
CA TYR A 121 31.41 -8.19 0.61
C TYR A 121 30.44 -8.95 -0.31
N ILE A 122 30.64 -8.91 -1.63
CA ILE A 122 29.86 -9.71 -2.59
C ILE A 122 30.02 -11.20 -2.30
N LYS A 123 31.26 -11.67 -2.07
CA LYS A 123 31.52 -13.07 -1.72
C LYS A 123 30.80 -13.49 -0.46
N GLU A 124 30.81 -12.65 0.58
CA GLU A 124 30.05 -12.86 1.82
C GLU A 124 28.54 -12.96 1.55
N CYS A 125 27.97 -12.05 0.75
CA CYS A 125 26.55 -12.09 0.39
C CYS A 125 26.18 -13.37 -0.36
N ILE A 126 26.98 -13.77 -1.35
CA ILE A 126 26.75 -14.99 -2.13
C ILE A 126 26.81 -16.22 -1.24
N LEU A 127 27.82 -16.30 -0.37
CA LEU A 127 28.00 -17.43 0.53
C LEU A 127 26.82 -17.55 1.51
N ARG A 128 26.39 -16.45 2.14
CA ARG A 128 25.21 -16.41 3.02
C ARG A 128 23.95 -16.99 2.37
N LYS A 129 23.67 -16.67 1.09
CA LYS A 129 22.50 -17.21 0.39
C LYS A 129 22.72 -18.58 -0.24
N SER A 130 23.95 -18.94 -0.59
CA SER A 130 24.26 -20.25 -1.17
C SER A 130 24.01 -21.38 -0.17
N VAL A 131 24.35 -21.18 1.11
CA VAL A 131 24.16 -22.18 2.17
C VAL A 131 22.71 -22.37 2.62
N GLU A 132 21.82 -21.42 2.32
CA GLU A 132 20.38 -21.58 2.51
C GLU A 132 19.75 -22.41 1.38
N GLY A 133 20.45 -22.51 0.23
CA GLY A 133 19.97 -23.13 -0.99
C GLY A 133 20.88 -24.24 -1.51
N LYS A 134 21.60 -23.96 -2.61
CA LYS A 134 22.33 -24.98 -3.39
C LYS A 134 23.46 -25.67 -2.62
N CYS A 135 24.05 -25.01 -1.63
CA CYS A 135 25.18 -25.51 -0.85
C CYS A 135 24.78 -25.88 0.59
N LYS A 136 23.49 -26.13 0.83
CA LYS A 136 22.96 -26.39 2.17
C LYS A 136 23.56 -27.64 2.79
N LYS A 137 23.76 -28.69 1.99
CA LYS A 137 24.29 -29.97 2.49
C LYS A 137 25.75 -29.82 2.93
N GLU A 138 26.56 -29.18 2.11
CA GLU A 138 27.97 -28.89 2.39
C GLU A 138 28.07 -28.03 3.66
N PHE A 139 27.20 -27.02 3.81
CA PHE A 139 27.15 -26.22 5.03
C PHE A 139 26.73 -27.02 6.27
N GLU A 140 25.79 -27.95 6.15
CA GLU A 140 25.42 -28.86 7.24
C GLU A 140 26.60 -29.76 7.64
N GLU A 141 27.40 -30.24 6.68
CA GLU A 141 28.62 -30.99 6.94
C GLU A 141 29.67 -30.14 7.66
N PHE A 142 29.88 -28.90 7.21
CA PHE A 142 30.75 -27.91 7.88
C PHE A 142 30.32 -27.66 9.32
N CYS A 143 29.02 -27.43 9.55
CA CYS A 143 28.46 -27.24 10.89
C CYS A 143 28.63 -28.47 11.79
N ASN A 144 28.84 -29.65 11.21
CA ASN A 144 29.01 -30.90 11.93
C ASN A 144 30.47 -31.26 12.23
N ASP A 145 31.45 -30.58 11.62
CA ASP A 145 32.87 -30.78 11.91
C ASP A 145 33.17 -30.49 13.40
N PRO A 146 33.81 -31.42 14.14
CA PRO A 146 34.09 -31.25 15.56
C PRO A 146 34.88 -29.98 15.91
N LEU A 147 35.80 -29.55 15.04
CA LEU A 147 36.58 -28.33 15.25
C LEU A 147 35.68 -27.10 15.15
N ILE A 148 34.80 -27.06 14.15
CA ILE A 148 33.86 -25.96 13.94
C ILE A 148 32.84 -25.89 15.07
N LYS A 149 32.26 -27.03 15.49
CA LYS A 149 31.35 -27.10 16.65
C LYS A 149 31.99 -26.57 17.93
N SER A 150 33.25 -26.93 18.18
CA SER A 150 34.01 -26.43 19.34
C SER A 150 34.22 -24.92 19.24
N ARG A 151 34.64 -24.40 18.07
CA ARG A 151 34.85 -22.97 17.86
C ARG A 151 33.57 -22.14 17.97
N ALA A 152 32.46 -22.60 17.40
CA ALA A 152 31.16 -21.93 17.55
C ALA A 152 30.78 -21.74 19.02
N LYS A 153 31.07 -22.74 19.86
CA LYS A 153 30.81 -22.68 21.30
C LYS A 153 31.80 -21.78 22.06
N ILE A 154 33.08 -21.85 21.74
CA ILE A 154 34.14 -21.08 22.43
C ILE A 154 34.07 -19.59 22.04
N ASP A 155 33.93 -19.32 20.75
CA ASP A 155 33.96 -17.97 20.18
C ASP A 155 32.59 -17.28 20.26
N GLY A 156 31.52 -18.03 20.54
CA GLY A 156 30.14 -17.51 20.60
C GLY A 156 29.61 -17.02 19.24
N LYS A 157 30.19 -17.49 18.13
CA LYS A 157 29.86 -17.06 16.76
C LYS A 157 28.82 -17.98 16.12
N LYS A 158 28.03 -17.43 15.19
CA LYS A 158 27.16 -18.24 14.33
C LYS A 158 28.02 -19.01 13.33
N ASN A 159 27.59 -20.21 12.96
CA ASN A 159 28.32 -21.06 12.00
C ASN A 159 28.55 -20.37 10.65
N ILE A 160 27.64 -19.50 10.21
CA ILE A 160 27.82 -18.75 8.98
C ILE A 160 28.97 -17.74 9.04
N ASP A 161 29.18 -17.11 10.19
CA ASP A 161 30.27 -16.15 10.36
C ASP A 161 31.62 -16.88 10.45
N LEU A 162 31.63 -18.07 11.06
CA LEU A 162 32.80 -18.97 11.02
C LEU A 162 33.12 -19.47 9.61
N LEU A 163 32.11 -19.79 8.79
CA LEU A 163 32.34 -20.21 7.41
C LEU A 163 32.96 -19.08 6.59
N ILE A 164 32.50 -17.85 6.78
CA ILE A 164 33.08 -16.66 6.14
C ILE A 164 34.57 -16.53 6.53
N GLU A 165 34.89 -16.64 7.81
CA GLU A 165 36.29 -16.59 8.27
C GLU A 165 37.15 -17.70 7.67
N GLU A 166 36.65 -18.93 7.66
CA GLU A 166 37.38 -20.10 7.16
C GLU A 166 37.61 -20.10 5.65
N THR A 167 36.73 -19.44 4.88
CA THR A 167 36.78 -19.44 3.41
C THR A 167 37.36 -18.16 2.82
N LEU A 168 37.27 -17.02 3.53
CA LEU A 168 37.70 -15.70 3.03
C LEU A 168 38.86 -15.09 3.82
N ASP A 169 39.01 -15.36 5.13
CA ASP A 169 40.04 -14.73 5.98
C ASP A 169 41.24 -15.62 6.26
N MET A 170 41.06 -16.93 6.17
CA MET A 170 42.12 -17.91 6.38
C MET A 170 42.23 -18.76 5.12
N ALA A 171 43.46 -19.05 4.68
CA ALA A 171 43.72 -20.07 3.65
C ALA A 171 43.50 -21.48 4.23
N GLY A 172 42.33 -21.69 4.83
CA GLY A 172 41.98 -22.85 5.63
C GLY A 172 41.74 -24.10 4.78
N LYS A 173 41.23 -25.13 5.45
CA LYS A 173 40.82 -26.42 4.86
C LYS A 173 39.64 -26.27 3.88
N TYR A 174 38.83 -25.21 4.03
CA TYR A 174 37.56 -25.03 3.36
C TYR A 174 37.70 -24.06 2.19
N LYS A 175 37.35 -24.50 0.97
CA LYS A 175 37.42 -23.65 -0.22
C LYS A 175 36.11 -22.91 -0.42
N TYR A 176 36.18 -21.65 -0.82
CA TYR A 176 35.00 -20.83 -1.11
C TYR A 176 34.02 -21.50 -2.09
N ASP A 177 34.54 -22.07 -3.18
CA ASP A 177 33.74 -22.68 -4.25
C ASP A 177 32.93 -23.91 -3.80
N ASP A 178 33.30 -24.55 -2.67
CA ASP A 178 32.54 -25.67 -2.11
C ASP A 178 31.24 -25.21 -1.44
N TYR A 179 31.14 -23.92 -1.07
CA TYR A 179 30.03 -23.36 -0.30
C TYR A 179 29.30 -22.20 -0.98
N ALA A 180 29.75 -21.80 -2.18
CA ALA A 180 29.24 -20.65 -2.90
C ALA A 180 28.86 -21.00 -4.34
N VAL A 181 27.78 -20.41 -4.81
CA VAL A 181 27.41 -20.47 -6.24
C VAL A 181 28.35 -19.59 -7.05
N ILE A 182 29.08 -20.18 -7.99
CA ILE A 182 29.97 -19.47 -8.92
C ILE A 182 29.27 -19.22 -10.25
N ASN A 183 29.23 -17.96 -10.70
CA ASN A 183 28.75 -17.62 -12.04
C ASN A 183 29.93 -17.51 -13.02
N PRO A 184 30.09 -18.43 -13.99
CA PRO A 184 31.21 -18.42 -14.92
C PRO A 184 31.14 -17.30 -15.95
N ASN A 185 30.02 -16.58 -16.05
CA ASN A 185 29.80 -15.54 -17.06
C ASN A 185 30.30 -14.16 -16.64
N ILE A 186 30.76 -13.98 -15.40
CA ILE A 186 31.17 -12.67 -14.88
C ILE A 186 32.24 -12.77 -13.80
N GLU A 187 33.22 -11.87 -13.88
CA GLU A 187 34.20 -11.65 -12.81
C GLU A 187 33.65 -10.67 -11.77
N TYR A 188 34.09 -10.81 -10.50
CA TYR A 188 33.62 -9.94 -9.41
C TYR A 188 33.87 -8.45 -9.70
N LYS A 189 35.02 -8.12 -10.29
CA LYS A 189 35.36 -6.73 -10.65
C LYS A 189 34.36 -6.11 -11.62
N ASP A 190 33.95 -6.86 -12.64
CA ASP A 190 32.95 -6.40 -13.60
C ASP A 190 31.57 -6.30 -12.94
N PHE A 191 31.21 -7.29 -12.10
CA PHE A 191 29.95 -7.28 -11.37
C PHE A 191 29.82 -6.07 -10.43
N ILE A 192 30.91 -5.69 -9.74
CA ILE A 192 30.97 -4.47 -8.92
C ILE A 192 30.62 -3.23 -9.75
N GLY A 193 31.17 -3.14 -10.97
CA GLY A 193 30.93 -2.01 -11.89
C GLY A 193 29.51 -1.93 -12.43
N LEU A 194 28.79 -3.06 -12.49
CA LEU A 194 27.38 -3.11 -12.92
C LEU A 194 26.41 -2.70 -11.81
N LEU A 195 26.78 -2.95 -10.55
CA LEU A 195 25.90 -2.78 -9.40
C LEU A 195 25.84 -1.31 -8.95
N LYS A 196 24.62 -0.79 -8.80
CA LYS A 196 24.34 0.55 -8.28
C LYS A 196 23.31 0.47 -7.16
N PHE A 197 23.60 1.16 -6.05
CA PHE A 197 22.65 1.37 -4.97
C PHE A 197 22.04 2.77 -5.06
N SER A 198 20.71 2.88 -4.94
CA SER A 198 19.95 4.13 -4.93
C SER A 198 19.13 4.21 -3.65
N PHE A 199 19.61 5.02 -2.69
CA PHE A 199 18.97 5.25 -1.40
C PHE A 199 18.35 6.64 -1.38
N GLU A 200 17.03 6.73 -1.57
CA GLU A 200 16.34 8.01 -1.78
C GLU A 200 16.17 8.81 -0.46
N SER A 201 16.33 8.16 0.70
CA SER A 201 16.33 8.81 2.01
C SER A 201 15.08 9.67 2.30
N MET A 202 13.90 9.17 1.93
CA MET A 202 12.61 9.85 2.04
C MET A 202 11.50 8.92 2.48
N LYS A 203 10.37 9.49 2.92
CA LYS A 203 9.19 8.69 3.25
C LYS A 203 8.66 8.00 1.98
N LYS A 204 7.97 6.87 2.15
CA LYS A 204 7.39 6.10 1.04
C LYS A 204 6.48 6.98 0.17
N GLN A 205 5.60 7.77 0.78
CA GLN A 205 4.69 8.70 0.09
C GLN A 205 5.41 9.73 -0.78
N ASP A 206 6.47 10.33 -0.25
CA ASP A 206 7.27 11.33 -0.96
C ASP A 206 7.93 10.71 -2.19
N LEU A 207 8.48 9.49 -2.04
CA LEU A 207 9.09 8.75 -3.14
C LEU A 207 8.07 8.40 -4.23
N ILE A 208 6.90 7.92 -3.84
CA ILE A 208 5.82 7.60 -4.79
C ILE A 208 5.39 8.85 -5.55
N SER A 209 5.22 9.97 -4.83
CA SER A 209 4.87 11.26 -5.44
C SER A 209 5.96 11.76 -6.39
N GLU A 210 7.24 11.62 -6.02
CA GLU A 210 8.36 11.99 -6.88
C GLU A 210 8.41 11.14 -8.16
N ILE A 211 8.18 9.83 -8.07
CA ILE A 211 8.12 8.96 -9.25
C ILE A 211 6.96 9.34 -10.16
N ARG A 212 5.77 9.59 -9.61
CA ARG A 212 4.63 10.08 -10.40
C ARG A 212 4.99 11.38 -11.12
N ASN A 213 5.62 12.32 -10.44
CA ASN A 213 6.07 13.57 -11.06
C ASN A 213 7.13 13.34 -12.16
N LYS A 214 8.05 12.38 -11.99
CA LYS A 214 8.99 11.97 -13.04
C LYS A 214 8.27 11.38 -14.25
N ILE A 215 7.24 10.54 -14.03
CA ILE A 215 6.41 10.00 -15.12
C ILE A 215 5.67 11.14 -15.85
N LYS A 216 5.06 12.09 -15.12
CA LYS A 216 4.38 13.25 -15.72
C LYS A 216 5.33 14.05 -16.62
N LYS A 217 6.54 14.34 -16.16
CA LYS A 217 7.58 15.02 -16.96
C LYS A 217 8.00 14.23 -18.20
N ASN A 218 8.10 12.91 -18.08
CA ASN A 218 8.41 12.04 -19.23
C ASN A 218 7.27 12.03 -20.27
N ILE A 219 6.00 12.02 -19.81
CA ILE A 219 4.83 12.13 -20.67
C ILE A 219 4.81 13.49 -21.38
N GLU A 220 5.05 14.59 -20.66
CA GLU A 220 5.16 15.94 -21.23
C GLU A 220 6.23 16.00 -22.34
N THR A 221 7.41 15.44 -22.06
CA THR A 221 8.49 15.34 -23.05
C THR A 221 8.07 14.53 -24.28
N THR A 222 7.30 13.45 -24.09
CA THR A 222 6.79 12.61 -25.18
C THR A 222 5.76 13.34 -26.02
N ILE A 223 4.81 14.05 -25.40
CA ILE A 223 3.80 14.89 -26.08
C ILE A 223 4.47 15.92 -26.97
N LEU A 224 5.49 16.60 -26.45
CA LEU A 224 6.28 17.58 -27.21
C LEU A 224 6.96 16.92 -28.42
N LYS A 225 7.61 15.76 -28.23
CA LYS A 225 8.24 15.01 -29.33
C LYS A 225 7.23 14.54 -30.39
N LEU A 226 6.00 14.24 -29.99
CA LEU A 226 4.91 13.84 -30.88
C LEU A 226 4.14 15.01 -31.50
N SER A 227 4.50 16.26 -31.17
CA SER A 227 3.77 17.46 -31.62
C SER A 227 2.28 17.44 -31.24
N MET A 228 1.95 16.86 -30.09
CA MET A 228 0.59 16.82 -29.54
C MET A 228 0.29 18.06 -28.70
N LYS A 229 -0.99 18.36 -28.48
CA LYS A 229 -1.39 19.45 -27.58
C LYS A 229 -0.98 19.13 -26.13
N PRO A 230 -0.61 20.15 -25.34
CA PRO A 230 -0.42 19.97 -23.90
C PRO A 230 -1.68 19.42 -23.25
N LEU A 231 -1.48 18.60 -22.22
CA LEU A 231 -2.55 18.01 -21.43
C LEU A 231 -2.87 18.85 -20.19
N GLU A 232 -4.11 18.76 -19.73
CA GLU A 232 -4.52 19.26 -18.43
C GLU A 232 -4.00 18.35 -17.29
N ALA A 233 -3.97 18.87 -16.06
CA ALA A 233 -3.32 18.23 -14.93
C ALA A 233 -3.86 16.83 -14.60
N ASP A 234 -5.18 16.64 -14.71
CA ASP A 234 -5.92 15.40 -14.49
C ASP A 234 -5.71 14.37 -15.60
N GLU A 235 -5.49 14.81 -16.84
CA GLU A 235 -5.24 13.93 -17.99
C GLU A 235 -3.91 13.18 -17.86
N TYR A 236 -2.89 13.79 -17.23
CA TYR A 236 -1.65 13.07 -16.92
C TYR A 236 -1.89 11.90 -15.97
N ASP A 237 -2.71 12.10 -14.93
CA ASP A 237 -3.03 11.03 -13.98
C ASP A 237 -3.86 9.93 -14.66
N LEU A 238 -4.75 10.29 -15.58
CA LEU A 238 -5.49 9.33 -16.41
C LEU A 238 -4.54 8.48 -17.28
N ILE A 239 -3.54 9.08 -17.93
CA ILE A 239 -2.55 8.34 -18.72
C ILE A 239 -1.72 7.39 -17.85
N ILE A 240 -1.24 7.86 -16.69
CA ILE A 240 -0.49 7.03 -15.73
C ILE A 240 -1.33 5.81 -15.35
N ASN A 241 -2.59 6.03 -15.04
CA ASN A 241 -3.57 5.01 -14.73
C ASN A 241 -3.73 3.97 -15.86
N LYS A 242 -3.83 4.40 -17.12
CA LYS A 242 -3.84 3.47 -18.28
C LYS A 242 -2.55 2.68 -18.43
N MET A 243 -1.40 3.29 -18.14
CA MET A 243 -0.10 2.60 -18.18
C MET A 243 -0.03 1.48 -17.14
N ILE A 244 -0.47 1.76 -15.92
CA ILE A 244 -0.57 0.78 -14.84
C ILE A 244 -1.49 -0.37 -15.25
N ASP A 245 -2.67 -0.09 -15.81
CA ASP A 245 -3.62 -1.10 -16.26
C ASP A 245 -2.98 -2.06 -17.27
N CYS A 246 -2.21 -1.50 -18.21
CA CYS A 246 -1.46 -2.27 -19.20
C CYS A 246 -0.39 -3.18 -18.57
N PHE A 247 0.36 -2.70 -17.57
CA PHE A 247 1.30 -3.56 -16.84
C PHE A 247 0.61 -4.66 -16.04
N LEU A 248 -0.53 -4.35 -15.41
CA LEU A 248 -1.33 -5.36 -14.70
C LEU A 248 -1.81 -6.46 -15.64
N GLU A 249 -2.29 -6.11 -16.83
CA GLU A 249 -2.69 -7.08 -17.86
C GLU A 249 -1.51 -7.99 -18.25
N VAL A 250 -0.35 -7.41 -18.51
CA VAL A 250 0.87 -8.18 -18.85
C VAL A 250 1.30 -9.13 -17.72
N ILE A 251 1.26 -8.68 -16.46
CA ILE A 251 1.66 -9.51 -15.33
C ILE A 251 0.66 -10.66 -15.12
N LEU A 252 -0.64 -10.39 -15.25
CA LEU A 252 -1.68 -11.43 -15.19
C LEU A 252 -1.47 -12.50 -16.27
N LEU A 253 -1.20 -12.08 -17.51
CA LEU A 253 -0.91 -12.99 -18.61
C LEU A 253 0.35 -13.83 -18.35
N ASN A 254 1.41 -13.22 -17.82
CA ASN A 254 2.64 -13.93 -17.46
C ASN A 254 2.42 -14.98 -16.37
N SER A 255 1.64 -14.64 -15.34
CA SER A 255 1.29 -15.56 -14.26
C SER A 255 0.48 -16.76 -14.76
N GLN A 256 -0.50 -16.52 -15.64
CA GLN A 256 -1.39 -17.56 -16.16
C GLN A 256 -0.70 -18.47 -17.19
N ASN A 257 0.08 -17.89 -18.09
CA ASN A 257 0.64 -18.60 -19.24
C ASN A 257 2.13 -18.97 -19.07
N LYS A 258 2.74 -18.66 -17.91
CA LYS A 258 4.19 -18.78 -17.67
C LYS A 258 5.01 -18.11 -18.78
N SER A 259 4.53 -16.97 -19.28
CA SER A 259 5.20 -16.17 -20.31
C SER A 259 6.08 -15.09 -19.70
N ASN A 260 6.95 -14.49 -20.52
CA ASN A 260 7.79 -13.34 -20.16
C ASN A 260 7.43 -12.13 -21.04
N LEU A 261 6.14 -11.82 -21.14
CA LEU A 261 5.65 -10.65 -21.86
C LEU A 261 6.13 -9.37 -21.18
N ARG A 262 6.36 -8.34 -22.00
CA ARG A 262 6.83 -7.02 -21.60
C ARG A 262 6.00 -5.97 -22.31
N VAL A 263 5.78 -4.83 -21.66
CA VAL A 263 5.14 -3.67 -22.27
C VAL A 263 6.14 -2.98 -23.18
N LYS A 264 5.76 -2.76 -24.43
CA LYS A 264 6.60 -2.14 -25.46
C LYS A 264 6.35 -0.64 -25.53
N SER A 265 7.37 0.10 -25.95
CA SER A 265 7.29 1.57 -26.14
C SER A 265 6.14 1.96 -27.06
N LYS A 266 5.86 1.15 -28.09
CA LYS A 266 4.70 1.35 -28.98
C LYS A 266 3.33 1.28 -28.26
N GLU A 267 3.22 0.51 -27.18
CA GLU A 267 1.99 0.41 -26.38
C GLU A 267 1.84 1.65 -25.50
N TYR A 268 2.93 2.13 -24.91
CA TYR A 268 2.95 3.44 -24.23
C TYR A 268 2.53 4.58 -25.17
N ILE A 269 3.03 4.62 -26.41
CA ILE A 269 2.60 5.64 -27.38
C ILE A 269 1.12 5.51 -27.73
N LYS A 270 0.60 4.29 -27.91
CA LYS A 270 -0.84 4.07 -28.12
C LYS A 270 -1.69 4.57 -26.96
N ILE A 271 -1.22 4.38 -25.73
CA ILE A 271 -1.87 4.90 -24.52
C ILE A 271 -1.93 6.43 -24.59
N ILE A 272 -0.80 7.11 -24.82
CA ILE A 272 -0.77 8.58 -24.94
C ILE A 272 -1.70 9.10 -26.04
N GLN A 273 -1.77 8.40 -27.18
CA GLN A 273 -2.57 8.86 -28.31
C GLN A 273 -4.09 8.61 -28.12
N ASN A 274 -4.48 7.63 -27.31
CA ASN A 274 -5.87 7.15 -27.24
C ASN A 274 -6.41 7.04 -25.80
N TYR A 275 -5.79 7.69 -24.82
CA TYR A 275 -6.14 7.56 -23.39
C TYR A 275 -7.60 7.88 -23.08
N GLN A 276 -8.23 8.77 -23.85
CA GLN A 276 -9.65 9.13 -23.69
C GLN A 276 -10.62 8.01 -24.12
N THR A 277 -10.17 7.09 -24.99
CA THR A 277 -11.02 6.04 -25.58
C THR A 277 -10.67 4.63 -25.10
N ILE A 278 -9.51 4.44 -24.48
CA ILE A 278 -9.11 3.14 -23.93
C ILE A 278 -9.97 2.85 -22.70
N GLU A 279 -10.72 1.75 -22.71
CA GLU A 279 -11.44 1.28 -21.53
C GLU A 279 -10.47 0.72 -20.49
N ASP A 280 -10.74 1.00 -19.22
CA ASP A 280 -10.02 0.37 -18.12
C ASP A 280 -10.52 -1.06 -17.92
N LYS A 281 -9.61 -2.04 -17.92
CA LYS A 281 -9.98 -3.45 -17.71
C LYS A 281 -9.73 -3.93 -16.30
N HIS A 282 -8.66 -3.45 -15.67
CA HIS A 282 -8.21 -3.90 -14.36
C HIS A 282 -8.08 -2.73 -13.37
N ILE A 283 -8.34 -1.50 -13.80
CA ILE A 283 -8.09 -0.34 -12.96
C ILE A 283 -9.03 -0.24 -11.76
N SER A 284 -10.23 -0.82 -11.82
CA SER A 284 -11.11 -0.95 -10.65
C SER A 284 -10.44 -1.79 -9.56
N LYS A 285 -9.69 -2.84 -9.94
CA LYS A 285 -8.83 -3.59 -9.02
C LYS A 285 -7.63 -2.77 -8.56
N TYR A 286 -7.12 -1.88 -9.41
CA TYR A 286 -6.08 -0.93 -9.02
C TYR A 286 -6.58 0.17 -8.07
N GLN A 287 -7.84 0.63 -8.17
CA GLN A 287 -8.43 1.56 -7.20
C GLN A 287 -8.47 0.91 -5.81
N ILE A 288 -8.76 -0.39 -5.74
CA ILE A 288 -8.62 -1.19 -4.51
C ILE A 288 -7.16 -1.19 -4.03
N PHE A 289 -6.19 -1.46 -4.92
CA PHE A 289 -4.77 -1.45 -4.57
C PHE A 289 -4.26 -0.08 -4.11
N SER A 290 -4.66 1.00 -4.78
CA SER A 290 -4.34 2.38 -4.40
C SER A 290 -4.99 2.74 -3.07
N CYS A 291 -6.22 2.28 -2.81
CA CYS A 291 -6.87 2.43 -1.51
C CYS A 291 -6.09 1.71 -0.40
N ILE A 292 -5.76 0.44 -0.62
CA ILE A 292 -4.95 -0.38 0.30
C ILE A 292 -3.64 0.32 0.60
N GLN A 293 -2.98 0.86 -0.41
CA GLN A 293 -1.74 1.58 -0.25
C GLN A 293 -1.92 2.87 0.56
N SER A 294 -2.88 3.73 0.22
CA SER A 294 -3.17 4.94 1.02
C SER A 294 -3.47 4.58 2.47
N MET A 295 -4.17 3.47 2.73
CA MET A 295 -4.41 2.97 4.08
C MET A 295 -3.11 2.57 4.78
N GLN A 296 -2.25 1.79 4.13
CA GLN A 296 -0.96 1.37 4.70
C GLN A 296 0.01 2.54 4.91
N GLU A 297 -0.10 3.57 4.08
CA GLU A 297 0.73 4.78 4.19
C GLU A 297 0.26 5.70 5.32
N GLU A 298 -1.06 5.84 5.54
CA GLU A 298 -1.63 6.57 6.68
C GLU A 298 -1.62 5.75 7.98
N GLU A 299 -1.48 4.42 7.89
CA GLU A 299 -1.41 3.52 9.05
C GLU A 299 -0.29 3.94 10.01
N GLU A 300 0.88 4.35 9.50
CA GLU A 300 1.98 4.83 10.37
C GLU A 300 1.62 6.10 11.13
N ASP A 301 0.95 7.06 10.48
CA ASP A 301 0.53 8.30 11.13
C ASP A 301 -0.59 8.04 12.14
N ILE A 302 -1.49 7.10 11.85
CA ILE A 302 -2.57 6.70 12.76
C ILE A 302 -2.04 5.91 13.94
N LEU A 303 -1.15 4.94 13.73
CA LEU A 303 -0.49 4.19 14.80
C LEU A 303 0.36 5.13 15.66
N LYS A 304 1.00 6.12 15.06
CA LYS A 304 1.71 7.17 15.81
C LYS A 304 0.74 8.01 16.63
N ASP A 305 -0.40 8.41 16.04
CA ASP A 305 -1.45 9.13 16.77
C ASP A 305 -2.04 8.28 17.91
N ILE A 306 -2.24 6.98 17.70
CA ILE A 306 -2.64 6.01 18.71
C ILE A 306 -1.61 5.96 19.84
N ARG A 307 -0.33 5.80 19.53
CA ARG A 307 0.76 5.72 20.52
C ARG A 307 0.94 7.01 21.30
N ASN A 308 0.71 8.16 20.67
CA ASN A 308 0.79 9.46 21.30
C ASN A 308 -0.41 9.77 22.21
N ARG A 309 -1.56 9.13 21.94
CA ARG A 309 -2.82 9.43 22.61
C ARG A 309 -3.16 8.40 23.69
N ALA A 310 -3.07 7.10 23.43
CA ALA A 310 -3.59 6.08 24.33
C ALA A 310 -2.74 5.88 25.61
N LEU A 311 -3.41 5.53 26.71
CA LEU A 311 -2.75 5.05 27.93
C LEU A 311 -1.97 3.77 27.62
N THR A 312 -0.78 3.62 28.19
CA THR A 312 0.25 2.62 27.81
C THR A 312 -0.22 1.16 27.83
N LYS A 313 -1.35 0.84 28.50
CA LYS A 313 -1.90 -0.51 28.62
C LYS A 313 -2.90 -0.90 27.53
N GLU A 314 -3.46 0.06 26.78
CA GLU A 314 -4.48 -0.20 25.73
C GLU A 314 -3.92 -0.10 24.30
N ILE A 315 -2.68 0.38 24.14
CA ILE A 315 -2.04 0.56 22.81
C ILE A 315 -1.95 -0.78 22.07
N ASP A 316 -1.38 -1.81 22.69
CA ASP A 316 -1.16 -3.10 22.02
C ASP A 316 -2.48 -3.73 21.56
N ILE A 317 -3.52 -3.63 22.38
CA ILE A 317 -4.87 -4.14 22.07
C ILE A 317 -5.50 -3.35 20.91
N LEU A 318 -5.35 -2.02 20.91
CA LEU A 318 -5.86 -1.19 19.83
C LEU A 318 -5.13 -1.44 18.51
N GLU A 319 -3.80 -1.61 18.53
CA GLU A 319 -3.02 -1.96 17.34
C GLU A 319 -3.42 -3.33 16.78
N GLU A 320 -3.67 -4.32 17.66
CA GLU A 320 -4.16 -5.64 17.27
C GLU A 320 -5.57 -5.57 16.66
N ASN A 321 -6.49 -4.84 17.31
CA ASN A 321 -7.85 -4.63 16.81
C ASN A 321 -7.84 -3.89 15.46
N TYR A 322 -6.97 -2.89 15.30
CA TYR A 322 -6.78 -2.18 14.02
C TYR A 322 -6.43 -3.13 12.89
N LYS A 323 -5.45 -4.01 13.10
CA LYS A 323 -5.07 -5.03 12.10
C LYS A 323 -6.21 -6.01 11.81
N CYS A 324 -6.95 -6.44 12.83
CA CYS A 324 -8.10 -7.33 12.66
C CYS A 324 -9.21 -6.71 11.80
N VAL A 325 -9.60 -5.46 12.09
CA VAL A 325 -10.62 -4.74 11.35
C VAL A 325 -10.15 -4.44 9.92
N GLN A 326 -8.89 -4.04 9.76
CA GLN A 326 -8.28 -3.82 8.45
C GLN A 326 -8.40 -5.07 7.58
N GLN A 327 -7.99 -6.24 8.09
CA GLN A 327 -8.10 -7.51 7.35
C GLN A 327 -9.54 -7.86 6.98
N MET A 328 -10.49 -7.68 7.92
CA MET A 328 -11.92 -7.92 7.65
C MET A 328 -12.43 -7.02 6.51
N ILE A 329 -12.14 -5.71 6.55
CA ILE A 329 -12.59 -4.77 5.53
C ILE A 329 -11.95 -5.07 4.17
N LEU A 330 -10.64 -5.31 4.15
CA LEU A 330 -9.91 -5.65 2.93
C LEU A 330 -10.44 -6.93 2.28
N SER A 331 -10.82 -7.94 3.07
CA SER A 331 -11.41 -9.17 2.54
C SER A 331 -12.76 -8.93 1.84
N LYS A 332 -13.51 -7.91 2.27
CA LYS A 332 -14.83 -7.55 1.70
C LYS A 332 -14.74 -6.66 0.47
N ILE A 333 -13.67 -5.88 0.31
CA ILE A 333 -13.44 -5.02 -0.86
C ILE A 333 -12.46 -5.63 -1.87
N ALA A 334 -12.18 -6.93 -1.78
CA ALA A 334 -11.13 -7.59 -2.55
C ALA A 334 -11.43 -7.72 -4.06
N ASP A 335 -12.68 -7.51 -4.48
CA ASP A 335 -13.10 -7.47 -5.88
C ASP A 335 -13.80 -6.15 -6.25
N SER A 336 -13.95 -5.89 -7.55
CA SER A 336 -14.50 -4.64 -8.09
C SER A 336 -15.90 -4.35 -7.58
N ASP A 337 -16.73 -5.38 -7.46
CA ASP A 337 -18.13 -5.25 -7.07
C ASP A 337 -18.22 -4.90 -5.59
N GLY A 338 -17.37 -5.51 -4.76
CA GLY A 338 -17.23 -5.18 -3.35
C GLY A 338 -16.71 -3.76 -3.12
N TYR A 339 -15.76 -3.29 -3.93
CA TYR A 339 -15.25 -1.92 -3.87
C TYR A 339 -16.28 -0.87 -4.26
N GLU A 340 -16.97 -1.06 -5.38
CA GLU A 340 -18.02 -0.15 -5.84
C GLU A 340 -19.18 -0.10 -4.84
N SER A 341 -19.58 -1.27 -4.32
CA SER A 341 -20.57 -1.36 -3.26
C SER A 341 -20.12 -0.61 -2.00
N PHE A 342 -18.88 -0.80 -1.56
CA PHE A 342 -18.32 -0.06 -0.42
C PHE A 342 -18.33 1.45 -0.67
N ALA A 343 -17.81 1.92 -1.81
CA ALA A 343 -17.76 3.34 -2.15
C ALA A 343 -19.17 3.95 -2.16
N HIS A 344 -20.14 3.24 -2.73
CA HIS A 344 -21.54 3.67 -2.77
C HIS A 344 -22.17 3.70 -1.37
N THR A 345 -21.92 2.67 -0.55
CA THR A 345 -22.52 2.51 0.78
C THR A 345 -22.04 3.56 1.78
N PHE A 346 -20.78 3.97 1.74
CA PHE A 346 -20.20 4.85 2.77
C PHE A 346 -20.05 6.31 2.37
N LYS A 347 -20.20 6.66 1.08
CA LYS A 347 -20.15 8.05 0.59
C LYS A 347 -21.55 8.66 0.51
N LEU A 348 -21.71 9.91 0.97
CA LEU A 348 -22.99 10.64 0.84
C LEU A 348 -23.24 11.16 -0.58
N LYS A 349 -22.22 11.72 -1.25
CA LYS A 349 -22.35 12.28 -2.61
C LYS A 349 -21.89 11.29 -3.69
N THR A 350 -22.68 11.11 -4.74
CA THR A 350 -22.51 10.08 -5.79
C THR A 350 -21.42 10.36 -6.83
N ASN A 351 -20.82 11.55 -6.87
CA ASN A 351 -19.91 11.89 -7.97
C ASN A 351 -18.44 11.77 -7.57
N GLY A 352 -17.78 10.72 -8.08
CA GLY A 352 -16.34 10.52 -8.08
C GLY A 352 -15.86 9.39 -7.17
N SER A 353 -14.82 8.66 -7.60
CA SER A 353 -14.11 7.63 -6.82
C SER A 353 -13.10 8.20 -5.81
N SER A 354 -12.97 9.53 -5.72
CA SER A 354 -12.07 10.17 -4.76
C SER A 354 -12.55 10.03 -3.32
N GLY A 355 -11.61 9.78 -2.40
CA GLY A 355 -11.82 9.77 -0.94
C GLY A 355 -12.19 8.42 -0.32
N VAL A 356 -12.29 7.33 -1.10
CA VAL A 356 -12.62 6.00 -0.56
C VAL A 356 -11.55 5.49 0.42
N SER A 357 -10.28 5.83 0.20
CA SER A 357 -9.19 5.51 1.12
C SER A 357 -9.42 6.15 2.49
N GLU A 358 -9.72 7.45 2.52
CA GLU A 358 -10.00 8.15 3.77
C GLU A 358 -11.20 7.57 4.52
N ILE A 359 -12.24 7.14 3.80
CA ILE A 359 -13.40 6.43 4.38
C ILE A 359 -12.93 5.13 5.05
N LEU A 360 -12.20 4.28 4.32
CA LEU A 360 -11.72 2.99 4.80
C LEU A 360 -10.91 3.16 6.09
N ILE A 361 -9.96 4.09 6.05
CA ILE A 361 -9.06 4.41 7.15
C ILE A 361 -9.84 4.84 8.39
N LYS A 362 -10.82 5.73 8.20
CA LYS A 362 -11.63 6.24 9.30
C LYS A 362 -12.52 5.16 9.91
N ILE A 363 -13.12 4.31 9.09
CA ILE A 363 -13.97 3.20 9.56
C ILE A 363 -13.12 2.19 10.34
N ILE A 364 -11.95 1.81 9.83
CA ILE A 364 -11.04 0.92 10.56
C ILE A 364 -10.74 1.50 11.92
N TYR A 365 -10.32 2.77 11.97
CA TYR A 365 -10.00 3.44 13.23
C TYR A 365 -11.18 3.44 14.22
N ILE A 366 -12.38 3.80 13.76
CA ILE A 366 -13.59 3.84 14.59
C ILE A 366 -13.93 2.46 15.16
N LEU A 367 -14.00 1.43 14.31
CA LEU A 367 -14.33 0.07 14.74
C LEU A 367 -13.27 -0.47 15.70
N SER A 368 -12.00 -0.13 15.50
CA SER A 368 -10.91 -0.52 16.40
C SER A 368 -11.08 0.06 17.80
N ILE A 369 -11.45 1.34 17.90
CA ILE A 369 -11.76 1.98 19.19
C ILE A 369 -12.93 1.27 19.87
N MET A 370 -14.02 1.02 19.12
CA MET A 370 -15.21 0.35 19.65
C MET A 370 -14.89 -1.06 20.15
N MET A 371 -14.10 -1.83 19.40
CA MET A 371 -13.63 -3.16 19.83
C MET A 371 -12.82 -3.09 21.13
N THR A 372 -11.90 -2.13 21.23
CA THR A 372 -11.05 -1.98 22.41
C THR A 372 -11.85 -1.58 23.65
N LYS A 373 -12.76 -0.62 23.53
CA LYS A 373 -13.52 -0.06 24.67
C LYS A 373 -14.72 -0.90 25.10
N GLU A 374 -15.41 -1.55 24.16
CA GLU A 374 -16.57 -2.41 24.47
C GLU A 374 -16.19 -3.90 24.62
N HIS A 375 -14.92 -4.25 24.40
CA HIS A 375 -14.47 -5.65 24.37
C HIS A 375 -15.24 -6.51 23.35
N ILE A 376 -15.66 -5.90 22.24
CA ILE A 376 -16.35 -6.56 21.12
C ILE A 376 -15.33 -7.38 20.32
N LYS A 377 -15.69 -8.62 19.95
CA LYS A 377 -14.84 -9.46 19.10
C LYS A 377 -15.11 -9.16 17.63
N ILE A 378 -14.14 -9.42 16.77
CA ILE A 378 -14.30 -9.21 15.32
C ILE A 378 -15.48 -10.00 14.73
N ALA A 379 -15.79 -11.18 15.29
CA ALA A 379 -16.92 -12.02 14.88
C ALA A 379 -18.29 -11.40 15.17
N ASP A 380 -18.33 -10.41 16.07
CA ASP A 380 -19.54 -9.70 16.47
C ASP A 380 -19.79 -8.48 15.56
N ILE A 381 -18.90 -8.20 14.59
CA ILE A 381 -18.99 -7.07 13.65
C ILE A 381 -19.42 -7.55 12.28
N GLU A 382 -20.52 -7.00 11.79
CA GLU A 382 -21.01 -7.23 10.43
C GLU A 382 -21.01 -5.93 9.64
N ILE A 383 -20.30 -5.92 8.52
CA ILE A 383 -20.34 -4.83 7.54
C ILE A 383 -21.29 -5.22 6.40
N ILE A 384 -22.26 -4.35 6.15
CA ILE A 384 -23.39 -4.57 5.24
C ILE A 384 -23.26 -3.63 4.04
N PHE A 385 -23.28 -4.18 2.83
CA PHE A 385 -23.21 -3.43 1.56
C PHE A 385 -24.54 -3.41 0.78
N GLN A 386 -25.57 -4.07 1.29
CA GLN A 386 -26.88 -4.16 0.62
C GLN A 386 -27.60 -2.79 0.63
N GLN A 387 -28.59 -2.63 -0.26
CA GLN A 387 -29.46 -1.44 -0.28
C GLN A 387 -30.10 -1.26 1.10
N GLY A 388 -29.88 -0.08 1.69
CA GLY A 388 -29.94 0.10 3.13
C GLY A 388 -29.14 1.33 3.61
N ILE A 389 -29.69 2.06 4.57
CA ILE A 389 -29.00 3.16 5.24
C ILE A 389 -27.92 2.64 6.19
N ASN A 390 -28.18 1.53 6.88
CA ASN A 390 -27.25 0.90 7.81
C ASN A 390 -26.15 0.16 7.07
N ASN A 391 -24.92 0.28 7.58
CA ASN A 391 -23.76 -0.35 6.96
C ASN A 391 -22.80 -1.01 7.95
N ILE A 392 -23.05 -0.86 9.25
CA ILE A 392 -22.31 -1.52 10.33
C ILE A 392 -23.31 -2.04 11.36
N LYS A 393 -23.20 -3.32 11.72
CA LYS A 393 -23.98 -3.95 12.79
C LYS A 393 -23.04 -4.58 13.80
N LEU A 394 -23.31 -4.32 15.07
CA LEU A 394 -22.56 -4.88 16.19
C LEU A 394 -23.48 -5.78 17.01
N GLN A 395 -23.08 -7.03 17.21
CA GLN A 395 -23.88 -8.01 17.92
C GLN A 395 -24.25 -7.52 19.33
N ASN A 396 -25.53 -7.57 19.67
CA ASN A 396 -26.11 -7.20 20.97
C ASN A 396 -25.99 -5.72 21.39
N PHE A 397 -25.54 -4.82 20.52
CA PHE A 397 -25.20 -3.46 20.94
C PHE A 397 -25.86 -2.36 20.11
N ILE A 398 -25.52 -2.21 18.82
CA ILE A 398 -25.82 -0.99 18.05
C ILE A 398 -25.89 -1.28 16.54
N GLU A 399 -26.92 -0.76 15.87
CA GLU A 399 -26.93 -0.57 14.41
C GLU A 399 -26.40 0.83 14.08
N CYS A 400 -25.33 0.89 13.30
CA CYS A 400 -24.64 2.11 12.93
C CYS A 400 -24.75 2.37 11.42
N SER A 401 -24.95 3.64 11.08
CA SER A 401 -24.78 4.16 9.73
C SER A 401 -23.60 5.13 9.72
N TYR A 402 -22.44 4.69 9.24
CA TYR A 402 -21.31 5.59 9.00
C TYR A 402 -21.42 6.19 7.60
N LYS A 403 -21.33 7.51 7.48
CA LYS A 403 -21.27 8.19 6.18
C LYS A 403 -20.22 9.29 6.20
N LYS A 404 -19.45 9.38 5.12
CA LYS A 404 -18.53 10.50 4.89
C LYS A 404 -19.10 11.46 3.85
N SER A 405 -19.11 12.74 4.20
CA SER A 405 -19.48 13.84 3.29
C SER A 405 -18.22 14.55 2.82
N PHE A 406 -18.07 14.68 1.50
CA PHE A 406 -16.94 15.38 0.89
C PHE A 406 -17.38 16.76 0.38
N SER A 407 -16.67 17.80 0.81
CA SER A 407 -16.89 19.18 0.36
C SER A 407 -15.63 20.00 0.52
N SER A 408 -15.35 20.87 -0.45
CA SER A 408 -14.26 21.85 -0.37
C SER A 408 -14.59 23.04 0.55
N ALA A 409 -15.83 23.11 1.04
CA ALA A 409 -16.31 24.14 1.94
C ALA A 409 -16.93 23.52 3.19
N TYR A 410 -16.84 24.24 4.31
CA TYR A 410 -17.48 23.86 5.56
C TYR A 410 -18.98 23.60 5.37
N ARG A 411 -19.45 22.48 5.91
CA ARG A 411 -20.81 21.95 5.71
C ARG A 411 -21.73 22.31 6.86
N ARG A 412 -23.00 22.57 6.51
CA ARG A 412 -24.11 22.72 7.45
C ARG A 412 -24.82 21.40 7.62
N MET A 413 -25.46 21.18 8.77
CA MET A 413 -26.19 19.93 9.04
C MET A 413 -27.43 19.80 8.17
N GLU A 414 -28.06 20.93 7.84
CA GLU A 414 -29.18 21.01 6.90
C GLU A 414 -28.80 20.40 5.54
N ASP A 415 -27.64 20.77 4.99
CA ASP A 415 -27.16 20.24 3.71
C ASP A 415 -26.94 18.72 3.76
N ILE A 416 -26.47 18.22 4.90
CA ILE A 416 -26.20 16.79 5.11
C ILE A 416 -27.51 16.00 5.23
N VAL A 417 -28.49 16.54 5.95
CA VAL A 417 -29.83 15.95 6.06
C VAL A 417 -30.53 15.94 4.70
N GLY A 418 -30.44 17.02 3.92
CA GLY A 418 -30.96 17.07 2.55
C GLY A 418 -30.34 15.99 1.65
N GLU A 419 -29.03 15.75 1.75
CA GLU A 419 -28.37 14.67 1.01
C GLU A 419 -28.83 13.27 1.47
N LEU A 420 -29.07 13.07 2.76
CA LEU A 420 -29.60 11.80 3.28
C LEU A 420 -31.01 11.53 2.76
N ILE A 421 -31.90 12.53 2.81
CA ILE A 421 -33.27 12.43 2.29
C ILE A 421 -33.20 12.08 0.80
N SER A 422 -32.47 12.86 0.00
CA SER A 422 -32.35 12.62 -1.44
C SER A 422 -31.84 11.22 -1.78
N LYS A 423 -30.91 10.67 -0.97
CA LYS A 423 -30.31 9.36 -1.23
C LYS A 423 -31.18 8.20 -0.74
N TYR A 424 -31.97 8.37 0.32
CA TYR A 424 -32.62 7.26 1.03
C TYR A 424 -34.13 7.44 1.28
N GLN A 425 -34.79 8.42 0.66
CA GLN A 425 -36.24 8.70 0.77
C GLN A 425 -37.17 7.48 0.56
N GLN A 426 -36.70 6.40 -0.09
CA GLN A 426 -37.52 5.21 -0.37
C GLN A 426 -37.22 4.01 0.55
N GLU A 427 -36.39 4.17 1.58
CA GLU A 427 -35.98 3.04 2.43
C GLU A 427 -36.88 2.85 3.66
N SER A 428 -37.65 1.76 3.67
CA SER A 428 -38.69 1.48 4.67
C SER A 428 -38.21 1.01 6.05
N SER A 429 -36.91 1.05 6.36
CA SER A 429 -36.32 0.36 7.54
C SER A 429 -35.51 1.25 8.49
N ILE A 430 -35.75 2.56 8.48
CA ILE A 430 -35.14 3.47 9.44
C ILE A 430 -35.70 3.20 10.84
N ASN A 431 -34.82 2.92 11.81
CA ASN A 431 -35.17 2.61 13.20
C ASN A 431 -34.67 3.74 14.12
N GLU A 432 -35.52 4.19 15.05
CA GLU A 432 -35.20 5.25 16.02
C GLU A 432 -33.98 4.95 16.92
N ASN A 433 -33.60 3.67 17.06
CA ASN A 433 -32.44 3.26 17.85
C ASN A 433 -31.11 3.25 17.06
N GLN A 434 -31.11 3.71 15.80
CA GLN A 434 -29.91 3.75 14.95
C GLN A 434 -29.01 4.94 15.28
N ILE A 435 -27.70 4.73 15.22
CA ILE A 435 -26.70 5.78 15.38
C ILE A 435 -26.11 6.16 14.02
N PHE A 436 -26.23 7.43 13.64
CA PHE A 436 -25.65 7.98 12.42
C PHE A 436 -24.33 8.66 12.73
N ILE A 437 -23.24 8.09 12.25
CA ILE A 437 -21.90 8.66 12.40
C ILE A 437 -21.55 9.39 11.11
N ILE A 438 -21.49 10.72 11.17
CA ILE A 438 -21.18 11.57 10.02
C ILE A 438 -19.79 12.17 10.16
N ASP A 439 -18.93 11.84 9.20
CA ASP A 439 -17.62 12.46 9.02
C ASP A 439 -17.72 13.59 7.99
N ALA A 440 -17.53 14.83 8.44
CA ALA A 440 -17.60 16.03 7.63
C ALA A 440 -16.81 17.19 8.27
N ASP A 441 -16.39 18.14 7.43
CA ASP A 441 -15.83 19.41 7.88
C ASP A 441 -16.96 20.40 8.17
N TYR A 442 -17.42 20.41 9.42
CA TYR A 442 -18.53 21.26 9.85
C TYR A 442 -18.16 22.75 9.93
N LYS A 443 -19.12 23.63 9.62
CA LYS A 443 -19.02 25.06 9.95
C LYS A 443 -19.09 25.25 11.47
N ASN A 444 -18.52 26.35 11.98
CA ASN A 444 -18.44 26.62 13.43
C ASN A 444 -19.79 26.39 14.14
N ASN A 445 -19.79 25.57 15.20
CA ASN A 445 -20.95 25.18 16.03
C ASN A 445 -22.06 24.40 15.31
N GLU A 446 -21.88 23.98 14.06
CA GLU A 446 -22.86 23.18 13.32
C GLU A 446 -22.55 21.66 13.41
N LYS A 447 -21.75 21.19 14.38
CA LYS A 447 -21.53 19.75 14.58
C LYS A 447 -22.81 19.10 15.10
N PRO A 448 -23.14 17.85 14.73
CA PRO A 448 -24.34 17.18 15.23
C PRO A 448 -24.37 17.03 16.75
N CYS A 449 -23.21 16.95 17.41
CA CYS A 449 -23.10 16.91 18.87
C CYS A 449 -23.34 18.26 19.56
N ASP A 450 -23.28 19.36 18.81
CA ASP A 450 -23.35 20.73 19.32
C ASP A 450 -24.66 21.43 18.92
N ASN A 451 -25.40 20.86 17.95
CA ASN A 451 -26.52 21.51 17.27
C ASN A 451 -27.87 21.05 17.85
N ILE A 452 -28.73 22.00 18.20
CA ILE A 452 -30.07 21.74 18.74
C ILE A 452 -31.06 22.58 17.92
N ASN A 453 -32.10 21.94 17.39
CA ASN A 453 -33.24 22.53 16.66
C ASN A 453 -32.97 22.90 15.18
N LEU A 454 -32.70 21.91 14.33
CA LEU A 454 -32.80 22.10 12.88
C LEU A 454 -34.24 22.50 12.48
N ARG A 455 -34.36 23.42 11.52
CA ARG A 455 -35.67 23.88 11.01
C ARG A 455 -36.06 23.06 9.77
N PRO A 456 -37.33 22.64 9.64
CA PRO A 456 -37.82 22.01 8.42
C PRO A 456 -37.66 22.91 7.21
N GLU A 457 -37.07 22.36 6.15
CA GLU A 457 -36.98 22.99 4.82
C GLU A 457 -37.71 22.12 3.80
N VAL A 458 -38.36 22.76 2.83
CA VAL A 458 -39.03 22.09 1.71
C VAL A 458 -38.03 21.96 0.57
N TYR A 459 -37.57 20.74 0.31
CA TYR A 459 -36.55 20.46 -0.72
C TYR A 459 -37.16 20.30 -2.12
N ASP A 460 -38.38 19.75 -2.23
CA ASP A 460 -39.18 19.70 -3.46
C ASP A 460 -40.57 20.32 -3.21
N ILE A 461 -40.85 21.42 -3.90
CA ILE A 461 -42.11 22.17 -3.80
C ILE A 461 -43.32 21.39 -4.33
N THR A 462 -43.11 20.31 -5.08
CA THR A 462 -44.16 19.45 -5.63
C THR A 462 -44.57 18.31 -4.69
N GLN A 463 -43.78 18.05 -3.65
CA GLN A 463 -43.97 16.98 -2.66
C GLN A 463 -43.80 17.51 -1.22
N SER A 464 -44.48 18.61 -0.90
CA SER A 464 -44.28 19.33 0.38
C SER A 464 -44.49 18.47 1.62
N ASP A 465 -45.50 17.58 1.59
CA ASP A 465 -45.90 16.79 2.75
C ASP A 465 -44.97 15.57 2.97
N GLU A 466 -44.52 14.93 1.88
CA GLU A 466 -43.59 13.80 1.91
C GLU A 466 -42.19 14.28 2.36
N ASN A 467 -41.69 15.39 1.79
CA ASN A 467 -40.44 16.00 2.21
C ASN A 467 -40.42 16.41 3.68
N TYR A 468 -41.55 16.89 4.18
CA TYR A 468 -41.67 17.27 5.58
C TYR A 468 -41.61 16.03 6.49
N ASN A 469 -42.26 14.93 6.11
CA ASN A 469 -42.20 13.68 6.86
C ASN A 469 -40.79 13.08 6.84
N ASP A 470 -40.12 13.07 5.70
CA ASP A 470 -38.74 12.61 5.59
C ASP A 470 -37.80 13.48 6.42
N PHE A 471 -37.95 14.80 6.36
CA PHE A 471 -37.17 15.71 7.18
C PHE A 471 -37.35 15.44 8.68
N LEU A 472 -38.58 15.27 9.16
CA LEU A 472 -38.85 14.95 10.56
C LEU A 472 -38.24 13.61 10.96
N MET A 473 -38.33 12.60 10.10
CA MET A 473 -37.75 11.28 10.32
C MET A 473 -36.22 11.38 10.46
N PHE A 474 -35.55 12.01 9.49
CA PHE A 474 -34.10 12.16 9.52
C PHE A 474 -33.64 13.04 10.69
N CYS A 475 -34.33 14.13 11.05
CA CYS A 475 -33.93 14.98 12.18
C CYS A 475 -34.12 14.35 13.56
N CYS A 476 -35.00 13.36 13.69
CA CYS A 476 -35.23 12.63 14.93
C CYS A 476 -34.16 11.55 15.22
N MET A 477 -33.26 11.27 14.28
CA MET A 477 -32.19 10.28 14.45
C MET A 477 -31.11 10.75 15.43
N ASN A 478 -30.39 9.77 15.99
CA ASN A 478 -29.25 10.00 16.86
C ASN A 478 -27.97 10.19 16.02
N TYR A 479 -27.57 11.45 15.81
CA TYR A 479 -26.37 11.79 15.05
C TYR A 479 -25.14 11.96 15.92
N LYS A 480 -24.01 11.53 15.37
CA LYS A 480 -22.68 11.59 15.96
C LYS A 480 -21.70 12.10 14.92
N CYS A 481 -20.68 12.82 15.36
CA CYS A 481 -19.52 13.07 14.53
C CYS A 481 -18.37 12.16 14.96
N THR A 482 -17.40 11.95 14.08
CA THR A 482 -16.24 11.09 14.38
C THR A 482 -15.37 11.61 15.53
N LYS A 483 -15.52 12.89 15.93
CA LYS A 483 -14.82 13.47 17.10
C LYS A 483 -15.42 13.00 18.43
N CYS A 484 -16.68 12.53 18.44
CA CYS A 484 -17.28 11.93 19.64
C CYS A 484 -16.72 10.54 19.97
N LEU A 485 -15.93 9.96 19.05
CA LEU A 485 -15.27 8.67 19.18
C LEU A 485 -13.78 8.92 19.42
N ASP A 486 -13.43 9.32 20.64
CA ASP A 486 -12.05 9.46 21.08
C ASP A 486 -11.73 8.41 22.16
N ILE A 487 -10.57 7.77 22.04
CA ILE A 487 -10.09 6.73 22.97
C ILE A 487 -9.74 7.30 24.36
N ASN A 488 -9.43 8.59 24.44
CA ASN A 488 -8.98 9.26 25.65
C ASN A 488 -10.06 10.04 26.39
N ASP A 489 -11.17 10.34 25.72
CA ASP A 489 -12.26 11.09 26.32
C ASP A 489 -13.35 10.11 26.75
N GLU A 490 -13.22 9.56 27.96
CA GLU A 490 -14.26 8.70 28.53
C GLU A 490 -15.61 9.41 28.63
N VAL A 491 -15.63 10.74 28.75
CA VAL A 491 -16.87 11.52 28.81
C VAL A 491 -17.54 11.52 27.44
N ASP A 492 -16.80 11.81 26.38
CA ASP A 492 -17.32 11.82 25.01
C ASP A 492 -17.62 10.42 24.48
N TYR A 493 -16.82 9.41 24.84
CA TYR A 493 -17.09 8.02 24.53
C TYR A 493 -18.34 7.51 25.26
N ASN A 494 -18.54 7.86 26.53
CA ASN A 494 -19.78 7.54 27.24
C ASN A 494 -20.99 8.29 26.65
N LYS A 495 -20.82 9.53 26.15
CA LYS A 495 -21.87 10.20 25.37
C LYS A 495 -22.15 9.46 24.06
N PHE A 496 -21.14 8.93 23.40
CA PHE A 496 -21.29 8.10 22.21
C PHE A 496 -22.12 6.84 22.51
N LYS A 497 -21.75 6.08 23.54
CA LYS A 497 -22.40 4.83 23.97
C LYS A 497 -23.85 5.01 24.44
N ASN A 498 -24.12 6.04 25.24
CA ASN A 498 -25.44 6.22 25.88
C ASN A 498 -26.42 7.06 25.05
N GLY A 499 -26.08 7.38 23.79
CA GLY A 499 -26.88 8.21 22.89
C GLY A 499 -26.58 9.71 23.06
N GLY A 500 -26.41 10.41 21.95
CA GLY A 500 -26.15 11.85 21.91
C GLY A 500 -27.36 12.58 21.38
N GLY A 501 -27.38 13.89 21.58
CA GLY A 501 -28.53 14.72 21.25
C GLY A 501 -29.13 14.42 19.88
N ASN A 502 -30.41 14.11 19.87
CA ASN A 502 -31.21 14.20 18.66
C ASN A 502 -31.22 15.66 18.19
N LEU A 503 -31.11 15.89 16.88
CA LEU A 503 -31.13 17.25 16.32
C LEU A 503 -32.47 17.96 16.59
N CYS A 504 -33.53 17.17 16.85
CA CYS A 504 -34.73 17.59 17.55
C CYS A 504 -34.86 16.84 18.88
N LYS A 505 -34.90 17.54 20.03
CA LYS A 505 -35.41 16.93 21.26
C LYS A 505 -36.81 16.42 20.95
N ARG A 506 -37.07 15.11 21.18
CA ARG A 506 -38.40 14.49 21.01
C ARG A 506 -39.47 15.49 21.48
N ILE A 507 -40.39 15.84 20.56
CA ILE A 507 -41.57 16.65 20.87
C ILE A 507 -42.44 15.90 21.87
#